data_AF-A0A2W7NKI4-F1
#
_entry.id   AF-A0A2W7NKI4-F1
#
_cell.length_a   1.000
_cell.length_b   1.000
_cell.length_c   1.000
_cell.angle_alpha   90.00
_cell.angle_beta   90.00
_cell.angle_gamma   90.00
#
_symmetry.space_group_name_H-M   'P 1'
#
loop_
_entity.id
_entity.type
_entity.pdbx_description
1 polymer ?
#
loop_
_entity_poly.entity_id
_entity_poly.type
_entity_poly.pdbx_seq_one_letter_code
_entity_poly.pdbx_strand_id
1 'polypeptide(L)' 'MSSDNLSPRDILKAASPRVRTTVNEILEIEHEYQSYRNLSSAGSVEKEIAQRIKQLIEREVKK' A
#
# COMPACT_ATOMS: atom_id res chain seq x y z
N MET A 1 6.09 -12.14 26.65
CA MET A 1 6.86 -11.49 25.57
C MET A 1 5.93 -10.45 24.96
N SER A 2 6.23 -9.18 25.16
CA SER A 2 5.36 -8.08 24.72
C SER A 2 5.49 -7.92 23.22
N SER A 3 4.41 -8.20 22.48
CA SER A 3 4.30 -8.00 21.04
C SER A 3 4.33 -6.51 20.63
N ASP A 4 4.47 -5.60 21.59
CA ASP A 4 4.21 -4.16 21.45
C ASP A 4 5.38 -3.33 20.88
N ASN A 5 6.51 -3.95 20.51
CA ASN A 5 7.70 -3.26 20.01
C ASN A 5 8.22 -3.77 18.66
N LEU A 6 7.41 -4.48 17.88
CA LEU A 6 7.81 -4.85 16.52
C LEU A 6 7.74 -3.64 15.60
N SER A 7 8.84 -3.32 14.92
CA SER A 7 8.83 -2.28 13.91
C SER A 7 7.90 -2.67 12.76
N PRO A 8 7.29 -1.72 12.03
CA PRO A 8 6.46 -2.03 10.87
C PRO A 8 7.16 -2.95 9.85
N ARG A 9 8.48 -2.83 9.72
CA ARG A 9 9.31 -3.73 8.91
C ARG A 9 9.34 -5.15 9.45
N ASP A 10 9.42 -5.33 10.75
CA ASP A 10 9.46 -6.66 11.37
C ASP A 10 8.08 -7.32 11.32
N ILE A 11 7.01 -6.55 11.46
CA ILE A 11 5.63 -7.00 11.24
C ILE A 11 5.45 -7.48 9.79
N LEU A 12 5.91 -6.68 8.82
CA LEU A 12 5.86 -7.06 7.39
C LEU A 12 6.71 -8.31 7.11
N LYS A 13 7.89 -8.43 7.72
CA LYS A 13 8.75 -9.62 7.65
C LYS A 13 8.19 -10.84 8.37
N ALA A 14 7.20 -10.69 9.24
CA ALA A 14 6.48 -11.81 9.84
C ALA A 14 5.22 -12.19 9.04
N ALA A 15 4.72 -11.28 8.19
CA ALA A 15 3.53 -11.51 7.38
C ALA A 15 3.74 -12.60 6.31
N SER A 16 2.63 -13.16 5.81
CA SER A 16 2.67 -14.14 4.72
C SER A 16 3.26 -13.52 3.44
N PRO A 17 3.88 -14.34 2.56
CA PRO A 17 4.41 -13.84 1.28
C PRO A 17 3.37 -13.04 0.49
N ARG A 18 2.11 -13.51 0.50
CA ARG A 18 0.98 -12.86 -0.14
C ARG A 18 0.75 -11.45 0.39
N VAL A 19 0.65 -11.28 1.71
CA VAL A 19 0.47 -9.97 2.35
C VAL A 19 1.65 -9.04 2.07
N ARG A 20 2.88 -9.57 2.04
CA ARG A 20 4.06 -8.75 1.67
C ARG A 20 3.99 -8.24 0.24
N THR A 21 3.58 -9.09 -0.70
CA THR A 21 3.36 -8.69 -2.09
C THR A 21 2.32 -7.58 -2.17
N THR A 22 1.17 -7.75 -1.52
CA THR A 22 0.11 -6.73 -1.49
C THR A 22 0.60 -5.38 -0.94
N VAL A 23 1.33 -5.38 0.17
CA VAL A 23 1.86 -4.16 0.77
C VAL A 23 2.91 -3.51 -0.14
N ASN A 24 3.77 -4.29 -0.80
CA ASN A 24 4.73 -3.75 -1.75
C ASN A 24 4.04 -3.10 -2.96
N GLU A 25 3.00 -3.74 -3.51
CA GLU A 25 2.22 -3.15 -4.62
C GLU A 25 1.54 -1.83 -4.21
N ILE A 26 1.07 -1.71 -2.95
CA ILE A 26 0.52 -0.45 -2.42
C ILE A 26 1.59 0.63 -2.33
N LEU A 27 2.79 0.30 -1.83
CA LEU A 27 3.91 1.23 -1.73
C LEU A 27 4.40 1.68 -3.11
N GLU A 28 4.37 0.81 -4.12
CA GLU A 28 4.67 1.17 -5.51
C GLU A 28 3.66 2.21 -6.05
N ILE A 29 2.37 2.01 -5.80
CA ILE A 29 1.32 2.98 -6.19
C ILE A 29 1.52 4.33 -5.47
N GLU A 30 1.89 4.32 -4.18
CA GLU A 30 2.18 5.54 -3.43
C GLU A 30 3.42 6.26 -3.96
N HIS A 31 4.47 5.53 -4.33
CA HIS A 31 5.66 6.11 -4.93
C HIS A 31 5.36 6.73 -6.32
N GLU A 32 4.50 6.08 -7.11
CA GLU A 32 3.95 6.62 -8.36
C GLU A 32 3.25 7.97 -8.09
N TYR A 33 2.42 8.06 -7.05
CA TYR A 33 1.76 9.30 -6.65
C TYR A 33 2.73 10.42 -6.26
N GLN A 34 3.76 10.12 -5.46
CA GLN A 34 4.76 11.12 -5.07
C GLN A 34 5.43 11.75 -6.30
N SER A 35 5.57 10.99 -7.39
CA SER A 35 6.07 11.52 -8.66
C SER A 35 5.06 12.48 -9.35
N TYR A 36 3.75 12.20 -9.25
CA TYR A 36 2.67 13.03 -9.80
C TYR A 36 2.31 14.24 -8.94
N ARG A 37 2.56 14.22 -7.63
CA ARG A 37 2.28 15.34 -6.73
C ARG A 37 3.06 16.60 -7.10
N ASN A 38 4.19 16.44 -7.80
CA ASN A 38 4.96 17.53 -8.40
C ASN A 38 4.30 18.14 -9.66
N LEU A 39 3.20 17.56 -10.17
CA LEU A 39 2.51 17.93 -11.40
C LEU A 39 1.07 18.45 -11.12
N SER A 40 0.92 19.47 -10.27
CA SER A 40 -0.21 20.42 -10.14
C SER A 40 -1.68 19.95 -10.25
N SER A 41 -1.98 18.65 -10.28
CA SER A 41 -3.28 18.07 -10.63
C SER A 41 -3.77 17.16 -9.49
N ALA A 42 -3.72 17.68 -8.26
CA ALA A 42 -3.82 16.88 -7.04
C ALA A 42 -5.17 16.15 -6.87
N GLY A 43 -6.30 16.76 -7.29
CA GLY A 43 -7.63 16.26 -6.93
C GLY A 43 -8.15 15.04 -7.70
N SER A 44 -7.81 14.88 -8.98
CA SER A 44 -8.26 13.69 -9.76
C SER A 44 -7.35 12.49 -9.53
N VAL A 45 -6.04 12.76 -9.41
CA VAL A 45 -5.01 11.74 -9.24
C VAL A 45 -5.16 11.04 -7.88
N GLU A 46 -5.41 11.79 -6.80
CA GLU A 46 -5.64 11.21 -5.46
C GLU A 46 -6.82 10.22 -5.43
N LYS A 47 -7.93 10.54 -6.13
CA LYS A 47 -9.09 9.64 -6.23
C LYS A 47 -8.76 8.35 -6.99
N GLU A 48 -8.00 8.46 -8.07
CA GLU A 48 -7.57 7.32 -8.89
C GLU A 48 -6.67 6.37 -8.10
N ILE A 49 -5.73 6.92 -7.32
CA ILE A 49 -4.83 6.15 -6.46
C ILE A 49 -5.58 5.44 -5.35
N ALA A 50 -6.46 6.15 -4.64
CA ALA A 50 -7.29 5.55 -3.60
C ALA A 50 -8.15 4.41 -4.16
N GLN A 51 -8.66 4.56 -5.38
CA GLN A 51 -9.40 3.51 -6.07
C GLN A 51 -8.52 2.31 -6.45
N ARG A 52 -7.30 2.53 -6.96
CA ARG A 52 -6.34 1.45 -7.27
C ARG A 52 -5.95 0.65 -6.03
N ILE A 53 -5.64 1.33 -4.92
CA ILE A 53 -5.32 0.68 -3.63
C ILE A 53 -6.52 -0.14 -3.13
N LYS A 54 -7.73 0.43 -3.18
CA LYS A 54 -8.95 -0.26 -2.77
C LYS A 54 -9.19 -1.53 -3.58
N GLN A 55 -9.07 -1.46 -4.91
CA GLN A 55 -9.26 -2.64 -5.78
C GLN A 55 -8.25 -3.74 -5.47
N LEU A 56 -7.02 -3.37 -5.15
CA LEU A 56 -5.95 -4.29 -4.82
C LEU A 56 -6.22 -5.04 -3.50
N ILE A 57 -6.67 -4.32 -2.47
CA ILE A 57 -7.10 -4.90 -1.19
C ILE A 57 -8.32 -5.81 -1.40
N GLU A 58 -9.33 -5.35 -2.15
CA GLU A 58 -10.53 -6.14 -2.42
C GLU A 58 -10.22 -7.44 -3.17
N ARG A 59 -9.27 -7.43 -4.12
CA ARG A 59 -8.82 -8.63 -4.83
C ARG A 59 -8.22 -9.65 -3.88
N GLU A 60 -7.48 -9.21 -2.87
CA GLU A 60 -6.84 -10.12 -1.92
C GLU A 60 -7.77 -10.62 -0.82
N VAL A 61 -8.76 -9.83 -0.41
CA VAL A 61 -9.75 -10.28 0.58
C VAL A 61 -10.80 -11.22 -0.04
N LYS A 62 -11.13 -11.07 -1.32
CA LYS A 62 -12.12 -11.92 -2.02
C LYS A 62 -11.59 -13.28 -2.49
N LYS A 63 -10.29 -13.56 -2.35
CA LYS A 63 -9.61 -14.80 -2.77
C LYS A 63 -9.18 -15.62 -1.57
#